data_AF-A0AAV7LED8-F1
#
_entry.id   AF-A0AAV7LED8-F1
#
_cell.length_a   1.000
_cell.length_b   1.000
_cell.length_c   1.000
_cell.angle_alpha   90.00
_cell.angle_beta   90.00
_cell.angle_gamma   90.00
#
_symmetry.space_group_name_H-M   'P 1'
#
loop_
_entity.id
_entity.type
_entity.pdbx_description
1 polymer ?
#
loop_
_entity_poly.entity_id
_entity_poly.type
_entity_poly.pdbx_seq_one_letter_code
_entity_poly.pdbx_strand_id
1 'polypeptide(L)'
;MVFFSKWLLYRIPQSLSRNTPSCPDVCFRCQAEGVANWTHVIRTCQPIQDYRDKVLKLLTATLQISITPSIGFLVLGYDPVARLPPRTKKLVFIATAIARSLSLQNWRSVQIPTFAEWLNKMVLVRNQELSYAKRVAGLKRFSQTWDEFFRDDR
;
A
#
# COMPACT_ATOMS: atom_id res chain seq x y z
N MET A 1 8.40 -9.70 -9.33
CA MET A 1 9.38 -10.22 -8.36
C MET A 1 8.86 -9.89 -6.96
N VAL A 2 8.22 -10.84 -6.27
CA VAL A 2 7.60 -10.64 -4.95
C VAL A 2 8.59 -11.13 -3.89
N PHE A 3 9.55 -10.29 -3.52
CA PHE A 3 10.51 -10.56 -2.44
C PHE A 3 10.09 -9.92 -1.10
N PHE A 4 8.82 -9.56 -0.93
CA PHE A 4 8.37 -8.79 0.25
C PHE A 4 7.82 -9.62 1.41
N SER A 5 7.55 -10.92 1.25
CA SER A 5 6.82 -11.68 2.28
C SER A 5 7.69 -12.27 3.38
N LYS A 6 8.93 -12.71 3.11
CA LYS A 6 9.67 -13.53 4.09
C LYS A 6 10.38 -12.74 5.20
N TRP A 7 10.85 -11.52 4.91
CA TRP A 7 11.65 -10.73 5.86
C TRP A 7 10.82 -9.86 6.81
N LEU A 8 9.62 -9.47 6.41
CA LEU A 8 8.72 -8.67 7.25
C LEU A 8 8.07 -9.52 8.36
N LEU A 9 7.74 -10.79 8.08
CA LEU A 9 7.03 -11.69 9.01
C LEU A 9 7.77 -11.92 10.36
N TYR A 10 9.10 -11.83 10.38
CA TYR A 10 9.93 -12.02 11.59
C TYR A 10 10.07 -10.78 12.48
N ARG A 11 9.37 -9.70 12.13
CA ARG A 11 9.55 -8.39 12.72
C ARG A 11 8.13 -7.87 13.04
N ILE A 12 7.54 -8.27 14.16
CA ILE A 12 6.25 -7.73 14.67
C ILE A 12 6.34 -7.75 16.20
N PRO A 13 5.71 -6.84 16.96
CA PRO A 13 5.92 -6.78 18.40
C PRO A 13 5.46 -8.05 19.09
N GLN A 14 4.38 -8.72 18.65
CA GLN A 14 3.96 -10.00 19.24
C GLN A 14 5.00 -11.14 19.08
N SER A 15 5.78 -11.14 18.00
CA SER A 15 6.88 -12.09 17.80
C SER A 15 8.15 -11.63 18.55
N LEU A 16 8.33 -10.33 18.73
CA LEU A 16 9.48 -9.76 19.44
C LEU A 16 9.32 -9.80 20.96
N SER A 17 8.12 -9.58 21.50
CA SER A 17 7.81 -9.71 22.93
C SER A 17 8.00 -11.15 23.40
N ARG A 18 7.70 -12.13 22.53
CA ARG A 18 8.01 -13.55 22.77
C ARG A 18 9.51 -13.86 22.81
N ASN A 19 10.33 -13.13 22.04
CA ASN A 19 11.77 -13.40 21.90
C ASN A 19 12.66 -12.43 22.67
N THR A 20 12.09 -11.34 23.23
CA THR A 20 12.83 -10.26 23.88
C THR A 20 11.94 -9.65 24.96
N PRO A 21 12.14 -10.00 26.25
CA PRO A 21 11.28 -9.59 27.36
C PRO A 21 11.26 -8.08 27.63
N SER A 22 12.17 -7.30 27.03
CA SER A 22 12.19 -5.83 27.12
C SER A 22 11.33 -5.12 26.07
N CYS A 23 10.68 -5.86 25.15
CA CYS A 23 9.81 -5.27 24.14
C CYS A 23 8.35 -5.30 24.61
N PRO A 24 7.72 -4.14 24.91
CA PRO A 24 6.32 -4.10 25.31
C PRO A 24 5.41 -4.56 24.16
N ASP A 25 4.34 -5.29 24.50
CA ASP A 25 3.31 -5.73 23.54
C ASP A 25 2.33 -4.59 23.23
N VAL A 26 2.88 -3.49 22.69
CA VAL A 26 2.15 -2.28 22.35
C VAL A 26 2.37 -1.95 20.88
N CYS A 27 1.35 -1.42 20.23
CA CYS A 27 1.52 -0.88 18.89
C CYS A 27 2.30 0.43 18.97
N PHE A 28 3.48 0.52 18.34
CA PHE A 28 4.28 1.75 18.31
C PHE A 28 3.57 2.98 17.71
N ARG A 29 2.48 2.78 16.94
CA ARG A 29 1.76 3.84 16.23
C ARG A 29 0.55 4.36 16.97
N CYS A 30 -0.30 3.49 17.49
CA CYS A 30 -1.51 3.88 18.23
C CYS A 30 -1.40 3.66 19.74
N GLN A 31 -0.27 3.14 20.23
CA GLN A 31 0.00 2.84 21.63
C GLN A 31 -0.99 1.85 22.27
N ALA A 32 -1.81 1.16 21.47
CA ALA A 32 -2.76 0.16 21.97
C ALA A 32 -2.03 -1.08 22.50
N GLU A 33 -2.36 -1.48 23.71
CA GLU A 33 -1.81 -2.63 24.43
C GLU A 33 -2.44 -3.96 23.97
N GLY A 34 -1.63 -5.02 23.86
CA GLY A 34 -2.11 -6.40 23.62
C GLY A 34 -2.56 -6.68 22.18
N VAL A 35 -2.37 -5.75 21.24
CA VAL A 35 -2.89 -5.86 19.87
C VAL A 35 -1.82 -5.80 18.80
N ALA A 36 -0.54 -5.87 19.15
CA ALA A 36 0.55 -5.64 18.19
C ALA A 36 0.84 -6.86 17.29
N ASN A 37 -0.21 -7.41 16.70
CA ASN A 37 -0.19 -8.48 15.70
C ASN A 37 -0.26 -7.91 14.28
N TRP A 38 -0.01 -8.77 13.29
CA TRP A 38 -0.05 -8.39 11.88
C TRP A 38 -1.37 -7.77 11.45
N THR A 39 -2.46 -8.37 11.92
CA THR A 39 -3.81 -7.93 11.60
C THR A 39 -4.06 -6.52 12.09
N HIS A 40 -3.50 -6.13 13.24
CA HIS A 40 -3.63 -4.77 13.74
C HIS A 40 -2.84 -3.77 12.91
N VAL A 41 -1.53 -4.00 12.73
CA VAL A 41 -0.65 -3.11 11.95
C VAL A 41 -1.15 -2.96 10.52
N ILE A 42 -1.74 -4.01 9.95
CA ILE A 42 -2.29 -4.01 8.60
C ILE A 42 -3.77 -3.61 8.55
N ARG A 43 -4.57 -3.64 9.61
CA ARG A 43 -6.02 -3.38 9.47
C ARG A 43 -6.58 -2.47 10.52
N THR A 44 -6.39 -2.79 11.80
CA THR A 44 -7.15 -2.13 12.87
C THR A 44 -6.42 -0.96 13.52
N CYS A 45 -5.15 -0.71 13.18
CA CYS A 45 -4.40 0.45 13.65
C CYS A 45 -4.98 1.75 13.05
N GLN A 46 -5.65 2.55 13.88
CA GLN A 46 -6.38 3.76 13.45
C GLN A 46 -5.54 4.73 12.60
N PRO A 47 -4.30 5.09 12.97
CA PRO A 47 -3.54 6.03 12.17
C PRO A 47 -3.17 5.49 10.77
N ILE A 48 -3.07 4.17 10.64
CA ILE A 48 -2.83 3.50 9.36
C ILE A 48 -4.12 3.38 8.54
N GLN A 49 -5.28 3.22 9.20
CA GLN A 49 -6.57 3.31 8.54
C GLN A 49 -6.75 4.72 7.92
N ASP A 50 -6.52 5.78 8.69
CA ASP A 50 -6.68 7.16 8.21
C ASP A 50 -5.78 7.46 7.00
N TYR A 51 -4.54 6.99 7.01
CA TYR A 51 -3.63 7.09 5.87
C TYR A 51 -4.18 6.36 4.63
N ARG A 52 -4.70 5.15 4.81
CA ARG A 52 -5.21 4.34 3.70
C ARG A 52 -6.50 4.89 3.14
N ASP A 53 -7.39 5.37 3.99
CA ASP A 53 -8.65 5.96 3.56
C ASP A 53 -8.39 7.17 2.66
N LYS A 54 -7.35 7.96 2.94
CA LYS A 54 -6.90 9.03 2.02
C LYS A 54 -6.48 8.49 0.66
N VAL A 55 -5.69 7.41 0.63
CA VAL A 55 -5.26 6.75 -0.62
C VAL A 55 -6.45 6.18 -1.40
N LEU A 56 -7.34 5.46 -0.72
CA LEU A 56 -8.51 4.82 -1.34
C LEU A 56 -9.53 5.85 -1.81
N LYS A 57 -9.73 6.93 -1.07
CA LYS A 57 -10.60 8.05 -1.48
C LYS A 57 -10.10 8.69 -2.76
N LEU A 58 -8.79 8.90 -2.89
CA LEU A 58 -8.21 9.40 -4.13
C LEU A 58 -8.41 8.41 -5.28
N LEU A 59 -8.08 7.13 -5.09
CA LEU A 59 -8.22 6.12 -6.16
C LEU A 59 -9.68 5.98 -6.63
N THR A 60 -10.62 5.96 -5.69
CA THR A 60 -12.06 5.94 -5.96
C THR A 60 -12.49 7.15 -6.78
N ALA A 61 -12.03 8.35 -6.40
CA ALA A 61 -12.37 9.60 -7.09
C ALA A 61 -11.73 9.69 -8.49
N THR A 62 -10.43 9.41 -8.61
CA THR A 62 -9.67 9.53 -9.86
C THR A 62 -10.09 8.49 -10.89
N LEU A 63 -10.36 7.25 -10.46
CA LEU A 63 -10.71 6.16 -11.36
C LEU A 63 -12.22 5.96 -11.51
N GLN A 64 -13.03 6.75 -10.79
CA GLN A 64 -14.49 6.64 -10.77
C GLN A 64 -14.97 5.21 -10.45
N ILE A 65 -14.31 4.55 -9.50
CA ILE A 65 -14.60 3.18 -9.08
C ILE A 65 -15.02 3.13 -7.62
N SER A 66 -15.82 2.15 -7.23
CA SER A 66 -16.10 1.86 -5.82
C SER A 66 -15.13 0.80 -5.30
N ILE A 67 -14.33 1.14 -4.29
CA ILE A 67 -13.41 0.21 -3.63
C ILE A 67 -13.92 -0.06 -2.23
N THR A 68 -14.35 -1.30 -1.96
CA THR A 68 -14.67 -1.75 -0.60
C THR A 68 -13.43 -2.36 0.04
N PRO A 69 -12.87 -1.78 1.12
CA PRO A 69 -11.65 -2.29 1.74
C PRO A 69 -11.91 -3.64 2.43
N SER A 70 -11.64 -4.73 1.74
CA SER A 70 -11.60 -6.08 2.33
C SER A 70 -10.22 -6.39 2.91
N ILE A 71 -10.12 -7.34 3.85
CA ILE A 71 -8.82 -7.76 4.41
C ILE A 71 -7.90 -8.28 3.29
N GLY A 72 -8.46 -9.06 2.36
CA GLY A 72 -7.72 -9.56 1.20
C GLY A 72 -7.18 -8.43 0.34
N PHE A 73 -7.97 -7.39 0.11
CA PHE A 73 -7.52 -6.21 -0.61
C PHE A 73 -6.41 -5.46 0.14
N LEU A 74 -6.56 -5.28 1.45
CA LEU A 74 -5.62 -4.56 2.31
C LEU A 74 -4.31 -5.33 2.55
N VAL A 75 -4.32 -6.66 2.48
CA VAL A 75 -3.13 -7.52 2.69
C VAL A 75 -2.49 -7.89 1.37
N LEU A 76 -3.27 -8.29 0.36
CA LEU A 76 -2.80 -8.86 -0.90
C LEU A 76 -2.84 -7.86 -2.07
N GLY A 77 -3.56 -6.74 -1.94
CA GLY A 77 -3.80 -5.79 -3.04
C GLY A 77 -4.81 -6.33 -4.07
N TYR A 78 -5.56 -7.36 -3.70
CA TYR A 78 -6.49 -8.05 -4.58
C TYR A 78 -7.86 -8.12 -3.92
N ASP A 79 -8.87 -7.60 -4.61
CA ASP A 79 -10.27 -7.82 -4.27
C ASP A 79 -10.85 -8.80 -5.31
N PRO A 80 -11.25 -10.02 -4.91
CA PRO A 80 -11.92 -10.97 -5.80
C PRO A 80 -13.30 -10.49 -6.28
N VAL A 81 -13.91 -9.52 -5.58
CA VAL A 81 -15.29 -9.06 -5.83
C VAL A 81 -15.31 -7.86 -6.78
N ALA A 82 -14.26 -7.05 -6.78
CA ALA A 82 -14.16 -5.88 -7.65
C ALA A 82 -13.93 -6.30 -9.11
N ARG A 83 -14.99 -6.28 -9.92
CA ARG A 83 -14.91 -6.42 -11.39
C ARG A 83 -14.34 -5.15 -12.01
N LEU A 84 -13.07 -4.85 -11.71
CA LEU A 84 -12.36 -3.73 -12.32
C LEU A 84 -11.86 -4.12 -13.73
N PRO A 85 -11.91 -3.19 -14.70
CA PRO A 85 -11.22 -3.38 -15.97
C PRO A 85 -9.74 -3.76 -15.74
N PRO A 86 -9.14 -4.63 -16.58
CA PRO A 86 -7.77 -5.11 -16.36
C PRO A 86 -6.73 -3.99 -16.17
N ARG A 87 -6.93 -2.84 -16.82
CA ARG A 87 -6.06 -1.66 -16.74
C ARG A 87 -6.15 -0.97 -15.38
N THR A 88 -7.36 -0.63 -14.96
CA THR A 88 -7.68 -0.07 -13.64
C THR A 88 -7.21 -1.00 -12.53
N LYS A 89 -7.38 -2.32 -12.71
CA LYS A 89 -6.91 -3.34 -11.76
C LYS A 89 -5.39 -3.30 -11.55
N LYS A 90 -4.60 -3.13 -12.62
CA LYS A 90 -3.14 -3.03 -12.53
C LYS A 90 -2.73 -1.79 -11.71
N LEU A 91 -3.33 -0.64 -12.00
CA LEU A 91 -3.03 0.61 -11.30
C LEU A 91 -3.42 0.54 -9.82
N VAL A 92 -4.64 0.07 -9.51
CA VAL A 92 -5.09 -0.12 -8.13
C VAL A 92 -4.18 -1.09 -7.37
N PHE A 93 -3.74 -2.16 -8.03
CA PHE A 93 -2.78 -3.09 -7.44
C PHE A 93 -1.44 -2.41 -7.12
N ILE A 94 -0.88 -1.62 -8.05
CA ILE A 94 0.38 -0.87 -7.83
C ILE A 94 0.21 0.13 -6.68
N ALA A 95 -0.86 0.93 -6.73
CA ALA A 95 -1.14 1.99 -5.77
C ALA A 95 -1.28 1.44 -4.33
N THR A 96 -2.04 0.36 -4.17
CA THR A 96 -2.22 -0.31 -2.88
C THR A 96 -0.98 -1.08 -2.45
N ALA A 97 -0.20 -1.64 -3.38
CA ALA A 97 1.09 -2.27 -3.07
C ALA A 97 2.09 -1.26 -2.51
N ILE A 98 2.15 -0.06 -3.09
CA ILE A 98 2.98 1.04 -2.58
C ILE A 98 2.53 1.46 -1.19
N ALA A 99 1.22 1.68 -0.99
CA ALA A 99 0.68 2.09 0.31
C ALA A 99 0.99 1.07 1.42
N ARG A 100 0.84 -0.22 1.11
CA ARG A 100 1.23 -1.32 1.99
C ARG A 100 2.73 -1.32 2.26
N SER A 101 3.56 -1.23 1.21
CA SER A 101 5.01 -1.25 1.35
C SER A 101 5.50 -0.14 2.29
N LEU A 102 4.98 1.08 2.15
CA LEU A 102 5.31 2.20 3.04
C LEU A 102 4.83 1.94 4.48
N SER A 103 3.61 1.42 4.64
CA SER A 103 3.08 1.04 5.97
C SER A 103 3.96 0.00 6.66
N LEU A 104 4.59 -0.88 5.89
CA LEU A 104 5.43 -1.98 6.37
C LEU A 104 6.90 -1.59 6.55
N GLN A 105 7.45 -0.68 5.74
CA GLN A 105 8.86 -0.27 5.85
C GLN A 105 9.18 0.32 7.21
N ASN A 106 8.27 1.13 7.75
CA ASN A 106 8.44 1.83 9.03
C ASN A 106 7.56 1.26 10.13
N TRP A 107 7.26 -0.05 10.11
CA TRP A 107 6.31 -0.64 11.05
C TRP A 107 6.73 -0.52 12.52
N ARG A 108 8.04 -0.46 12.81
CA ARG A 108 8.63 -0.20 14.14
C ARG A 108 8.67 1.27 14.54
N SER A 109 8.33 2.18 13.64
CA SER A 109 8.37 3.61 13.89
C SER A 109 7.00 4.12 14.28
N VAL A 110 6.98 5.12 15.15
CA VAL A 110 5.80 5.95 15.43
C VAL A 110 5.38 6.72 14.16
N GLN A 111 6.32 6.94 13.23
CA GLN A 111 6.06 7.64 11.99
C GLN A 111 5.09 6.85 11.10
N ILE A 112 3.98 7.50 10.78
CA ILE A 112 2.95 7.04 9.86
C ILE A 112 3.34 7.54 8.47
N PRO A 113 3.25 6.70 7.42
CA PRO A 113 3.47 7.18 6.06
C PRO A 113 2.55 8.35 5.73
N THR A 114 3.11 9.36 5.08
CA THR A 114 2.33 10.49 4.60
C THR A 114 1.75 10.20 3.23
N PHE A 115 0.66 10.86 2.89
CA PHE A 115 0.10 10.82 1.54
C PHE A 115 1.10 11.33 0.48
N ALA A 116 1.93 12.32 0.84
CA ALA A 116 2.97 12.86 -0.03
C ALA A 116 4.06 11.80 -0.34
N GLU A 117 4.51 11.03 0.66
CA GLU A 117 5.46 9.93 0.45
C GLU A 117 4.88 8.86 -0.51
N TRP A 118 3.60 8.53 -0.33
CA TRP A 118 2.90 7.64 -1.24
C TRP A 118 2.84 8.17 -2.67
N LEU A 119 2.47 9.45 -2.85
CA LEU A 119 2.39 10.07 -4.17
C LEU A 119 3.76 10.16 -4.85
N ASN A 120 4.81 10.55 -4.10
CA ASN A 120 6.18 10.57 -4.60
C ASN A 120 6.62 9.16 -5.06
N LYS A 121 6.24 8.12 -4.32
CA LYS A 121 6.54 6.74 -4.71
C LYS A 121 5.75 6.30 -5.93
N MET A 122 4.49 6.73 -6.08
CA MET A 122 3.69 6.52 -7.29
C MET A 122 4.36 7.15 -8.52
N VAL A 123 4.80 8.40 -8.43
CA VAL A 123 5.51 9.11 -9.50
C VAL A 123 6.83 8.41 -9.85
N LEU A 124 7.59 7.95 -8.84
CA LEU A 124 8.81 7.18 -9.08
C LEU A 124 8.55 5.90 -9.87
N VAL A 125 7.56 5.10 -9.48
CA VAL A 125 7.21 3.85 -10.17
C VAL A 125 6.70 4.13 -11.59
N ARG A 126 5.89 5.19 -11.77
CA ARG A 126 5.46 5.67 -13.10
C ARG A 126 6.68 5.98 -13.98
N ASN A 127 7.64 6.75 -13.48
CA ASN A 127 8.83 7.14 -14.26
C ASN A 127 9.71 5.94 -14.61
N GLN A 128 9.78 4.94 -13.73
CA GLN A 128 10.46 3.67 -13.99
C GLN A 128 9.74 2.87 -15.09
N GLU A 129 8.41 2.71 -15.00
CA GLU A 129 7.63 2.04 -16.05
C GLU A 129 7.69 2.78 -17.39
N LEU A 130 7.71 4.13 -17.37
CA LEU A 130 7.89 4.95 -18.57
C LEU A 130 9.25 4.71 -19.22
N SER A 131 10.31 4.71 -18.41
CA SER A 131 11.68 4.46 -18.89
C SER A 131 11.81 3.06 -19.50
N TYR A 132 11.19 2.05 -18.88
CA TYR A 132 11.13 0.70 -19.41
C TYR A 132 10.30 0.62 -20.70
N ALA A 133 9.15 1.28 -20.75
CA ALA A 133 8.28 1.31 -21.92
C ALA A 133 8.96 1.96 -23.14
N LYS A 134 9.70 3.05 -22.93
CA LYS A 134 10.51 3.71 -23.98
C LYS A 134 11.61 2.80 -24.55
N ARG A 135 12.16 1.88 -23.76
CA ARG A 135 13.29 1.02 -24.15
C ARG A 135 12.85 -0.32 -24.74
N VAL A 136 11.76 -0.92 -24.25
CA VAL A 136 11.45 -2.34 -24.50
C VAL A 136 10.00 -2.59 -24.90
N ALA A 137 9.03 -2.07 -24.15
CA ALA A 137 7.65 -2.56 -24.19
C ALA A 137 6.67 -1.72 -25.03
N GLY A 138 7.09 -0.54 -25.50
CA GLY A 138 6.26 0.41 -26.24
C GLY A 138 5.33 1.25 -25.34
N LEU A 139 5.05 2.49 -25.75
CA LEU A 139 4.32 3.48 -24.93
C LEU A 139 2.82 3.18 -24.78
N LYS A 140 2.21 2.42 -25.70
CA LYS A 140 0.76 2.16 -25.70
C LYS A 140 0.28 1.49 -24.41
N ARG A 141 1.03 0.51 -23.88
CA ARG A 141 0.68 -0.20 -22.63
C ARG A 141 0.88 0.68 -21.39
N PHE A 142 1.89 1.55 -21.43
CA PHE A 142 2.16 2.51 -20.36
C PHE A 142 1.01 3.51 -20.23
N SER A 143 0.66 4.17 -21.34
CA SER A 143 -0.45 5.14 -21.41
C SER A 143 -1.77 4.54 -20.93
N GLN A 144 -2.09 3.33 -21.36
CA GLN A 144 -3.29 2.60 -20.92
C GLN A 144 -3.37 2.35 -19.40
N THR A 145 -2.25 2.38 -18.66
CA THR A 145 -2.23 2.15 -17.21
C THR A 145 -2.20 3.46 -16.43
N TRP A 146 -1.46 4.47 -16.91
CA TRP A 146 -1.13 5.66 -16.11
C TRP A 146 -1.89 6.93 -16.53
N ASP A 147 -2.41 7.00 -17.75
CA ASP A 147 -3.07 8.22 -18.24
C ASP A 147 -4.37 8.52 -17.47
N GLU A 148 -5.07 7.49 -16.98
CA GLU A 148 -6.26 7.69 -16.14
C GLU A 148 -5.93 8.35 -14.79
N PHE A 149 -4.70 8.21 -14.29
CA PHE A 149 -4.31 8.67 -12.95
C PHE A 149 -3.52 9.97 -12.96
N PHE A 150 -2.71 10.19 -14.01
CA PHE A 150 -1.87 11.38 -14.17
C PHE A 150 -2.20 12.14 -15.46
N ARG A 151 -3.47 12.16 -15.86
CA ARG A 151 -3.91 13.01 -16.97
C ARG A 151 -3.44 14.44 -16.68
N ASP A 152 -2.58 14.96 -17.54
CA ASP A 152 -2.35 16.40 -17.61
C ASP A 152 -3.71 17.00 -17.99
N ASP A 153 -4.38 17.67 -17.06
CA ASP A 153 -5.35 18.69 -17.42
C ASP A 153 -4.54 19.82 -18.09
N ARG A 154 -4.37 19.66 -19.40
CA ARG A 154 -4.03 20.75 -20.31
C ARG A 154 -5.31 21.44 -20.76
#